data_AF-A0A8X7BYV2-F1
#
_entry.id   AF-A0A8X7BYV2-F1
#
_cell.length_a   1.000
_cell.length_b   1.000
_cell.length_c   1.000
_cell.angle_alpha   90.00
_cell.angle_beta   90.00
_cell.angle_gamma   90.00
#
_symmetry.space_group_name_H-M   'P 1'
#
loop_
_entity.id
_entity.type
_entity.pdbx_description
1 polymer ?
#
loop_
_entity_poly.entity_id
_entity_poly.type
_entity_poly.pdbx_seq_one_letter_code
_entity_poly.pdbx_strand_id
1 'polypeptide(L)'
;MFCSKIQIKNLSKNNPSVPSQTKLNVQNDSLNNSINGSSVNSNRNVNSVRLPKLQIDKYFGDPCLWLEFWNKFQNSIDKNETLTKVDKFSYLKSLLGGVAGNVVNGFTLSDDNYDNALILLKERFEREEIVVNAHMSKLLNLYPVKDSNNIIGLRKLFDICKIQIRSLESLNVTFGTYGHLLQPILKLLPEDLVLDFNRKQLGKKRRKYIRCNGIVAIFKNRNRMP
;
A
#
# COMPACT_ATOMS: atom_id res chain seq x y z
N MET A 1 -43.03 -29.51 -18.75
CA MET A 1 -42.61 -28.11 -19.00
C MET A 1 -41.12 -28.11 -19.30
N PHE A 2 -40.80 -27.69 -20.52
CA PHE A 2 -39.52 -27.27 -21.11
C PHE A 2 -38.17 -27.83 -20.62
N CYS A 3 -37.60 -28.63 -21.52
CA CYS A 3 -36.20 -28.97 -21.71
C CYS A 3 -35.48 -27.83 -22.44
N SER A 4 -34.26 -27.45 -22.04
CA SER A 4 -33.31 -26.73 -22.89
C SER A 4 -31.87 -27.13 -22.55
N LYS A 5 -31.37 -28.12 -23.29
CA LYS A 5 -29.94 -28.33 -23.57
C LYS A 5 -29.48 -27.20 -24.51
N ILE A 6 -28.38 -26.55 -24.21
CA ILE A 6 -27.60 -25.81 -25.22
C ILE A 6 -26.27 -26.53 -25.39
N GLN A 7 -26.01 -26.83 -26.65
CA GLN A 7 -24.92 -27.59 -27.21
C GLN A 7 -24.18 -26.62 -28.12
N ILE A 8 -22.86 -26.47 -27.96
CA ILE A 8 -22.03 -25.80 -28.97
C ILE A 8 -20.97 -26.79 -29.43
N LYS A 9 -21.06 -27.13 -30.71
CA LYS A 9 -20.09 -27.90 -31.50
C LYS A 9 -19.25 -26.90 -32.31
N ASN A 10 -17.94 -27.07 -32.24
CA ASN A 10 -16.88 -26.91 -33.26
C ASN A 10 -17.05 -25.92 -34.42
N LEU A 11 -15.98 -25.18 -34.71
CA LEU A 11 -15.35 -25.15 -36.04
C LEU A 11 -13.88 -24.67 -35.98
N SER A 12 -13.02 -25.48 -36.59
CA SER A 12 -11.62 -25.25 -36.94
C SER A 12 -11.47 -24.36 -38.18
N LYS A 13 -10.36 -23.61 -38.27
CA LYS A 13 -9.59 -23.23 -39.50
C LYS A 13 -8.38 -22.38 -39.03
N ASN A 14 -7.17 -22.96 -39.02
CA ASN A 14 -6.14 -22.93 -40.08
C ASN A 14 -5.28 -21.63 -40.11
N ASN A 15 -4.06 -21.73 -39.54
CA ASN A 15 -2.69 -21.41 -40.07
C ASN A 15 -2.42 -20.13 -40.93
N PRO A 16 -1.16 -19.70 -41.21
CA PRO A 16 0.18 -20.24 -40.82
C PRO A 16 1.28 -19.17 -40.46
N SER A 17 2.51 -19.64 -40.15
CA SER A 17 3.86 -19.10 -40.55
C SER A 17 4.29 -17.67 -40.14
N VAL A 18 5.54 -17.29 -39.82
CA VAL A 18 6.91 -17.87 -39.84
C VAL A 18 7.84 -16.90 -39.05
N PRO A 19 9.00 -17.34 -38.55
CA PRO A 19 9.97 -16.54 -37.77
C PRO A 19 10.98 -15.78 -38.64
N SER A 20 11.54 -14.68 -38.13
CA SER A 20 12.78 -14.08 -38.68
C SER A 20 13.66 -13.48 -37.58
N GLN A 21 14.74 -14.20 -37.27
CA GLN A 21 15.99 -13.61 -36.81
C GLN A 21 16.67 -12.96 -38.01
N THR A 22 17.20 -11.75 -37.86
CA THR A 22 18.29 -11.26 -38.72
C THR A 22 19.27 -10.45 -37.90
N LYS A 23 20.46 -11.04 -37.72
CA LYS A 23 21.72 -10.32 -37.45
C LYS A 23 22.07 -9.49 -38.67
N LEU A 24 22.47 -8.24 -38.47
CA LEU A 24 23.42 -7.57 -39.37
C LEU A 24 24.44 -6.81 -38.52
N ASN A 25 25.66 -7.32 -38.57
CA ASN A 25 26.89 -6.65 -38.18
C ASN A 25 27.55 -6.18 -39.47
N VAL A 26 27.81 -4.89 -39.63
CA VAL A 26 28.74 -4.36 -40.64
C VAL A 26 29.50 -3.19 -40.01
N GLN A 27 30.78 -3.43 -39.76
CA GLN A 27 31.82 -2.40 -39.59
C GLN A 27 32.10 -1.77 -40.95
N ASN A 28 32.27 -0.45 -41.00
CA ASN A 28 33.03 0.22 -42.05
C ASN A 28 33.73 1.46 -41.48
N ASP A 29 35.02 1.54 -41.81
CA ASP A 29 36.01 2.51 -41.38
C ASP A 29 35.97 3.84 -42.16
N SER A 30 36.64 4.84 -41.55
CA SER A 30 37.40 5.97 -42.14
C SER A 30 36.73 7.33 -42.44
N LEU A 31 37.05 8.27 -41.53
CA LEU A 31 37.65 9.62 -41.71
C LEU A 31 37.02 10.65 -42.66
N ASN A 32 36.62 11.81 -42.09
CA ASN A 32 37.04 13.12 -42.61
C ASN A 32 36.92 14.28 -41.59
N ASN A 33 37.88 15.19 -41.71
CA ASN A 33 38.22 16.35 -40.86
C ASN A 33 37.13 17.43 -40.71
N SER A 34 37.12 18.15 -39.58
CA SER A 34 37.45 19.59 -39.50
C SER A 34 37.03 20.24 -38.16
N ILE A 35 38.03 20.57 -37.34
CA ILE A 35 38.35 21.86 -36.69
C ILE A 35 37.20 22.79 -36.22
N ASN A 36 37.36 23.23 -34.95
CA ASN A 36 36.87 24.44 -34.25
C ASN A 36 35.58 24.36 -33.42
N GLY A 37 35.77 24.57 -32.11
CA GLY A 37 34.70 24.96 -31.20
C GLY A 37 35.02 24.56 -29.77
N SER A 38 35.91 25.31 -29.11
CA SER A 38 36.10 25.24 -27.65
C SER A 38 34.79 25.55 -26.95
N SER A 39 34.04 24.50 -26.61
CA SER A 39 33.01 24.57 -25.57
C SER A 39 33.42 23.59 -24.49
N VAL A 40 33.79 24.12 -23.33
CA VAL A 40 33.96 23.37 -22.09
C VAL A 40 32.59 22.79 -21.74
N ASN A 41 32.25 21.64 -22.35
CA ASN A 41 31.19 20.81 -21.84
C ASN A 41 31.71 20.24 -20.53
N SER A 42 31.35 20.92 -19.45
CA SER A 42 31.34 20.36 -18.12
C SER A 42 30.40 19.16 -18.17
N ASN A 43 30.93 18.00 -18.57
CA ASN A 43 30.34 16.70 -18.30
C ASN A 43 30.30 16.58 -16.77
N ARG A 44 29.25 17.14 -16.18
CA ARG A 44 28.73 16.66 -14.92
C ARG A 44 28.25 15.25 -15.21
N ASN A 45 29.19 14.30 -15.20
CA ASN A 45 28.93 12.93 -14.85
C ASN A 45 28.37 12.99 -13.43
N VAL A 46 27.08 13.31 -13.32
CA VAL A 46 26.29 12.91 -12.18
C VAL A 46 26.41 11.41 -12.24
N ASN A 47 27.31 10.85 -11.44
CA ASN A 47 27.30 9.46 -11.05
C ASN A 47 25.94 9.23 -10.37
N SER A 48 24.89 9.15 -11.19
CA SER A 48 23.56 8.80 -10.77
C SER A 48 23.66 7.33 -10.45
N VAL A 49 23.82 7.05 -9.16
CA VAL A 49 23.58 5.72 -8.64
C VAL A 49 22.21 5.32 -9.17
N ARG A 50 22.18 4.39 -10.13
CA ARG A 50 20.94 3.87 -10.69
C ARG A 50 20.28 3.03 -9.60
N LEU A 51 19.40 3.69 -8.84
CA LEU A 51 18.55 3.03 -7.88
C LEU A 51 17.69 1.99 -8.61
N PRO A 52 17.41 0.83 -7.99
CA PRO A 52 16.45 -0.12 -8.53
C PRO A 52 15.14 0.61 -8.85
N LYS A 53 14.55 0.29 -10.00
CA LYS A 53 13.26 0.89 -10.40
C LYS A 53 12.23 0.54 -9.33
N LEU A 54 11.65 1.56 -8.73
CA LEU A 54 10.58 1.39 -7.75
C LEU A 54 9.39 0.70 -8.43
N GLN A 55 9.01 -0.47 -7.94
CA GLN A 55 7.83 -1.18 -8.43
C GLN A 55 6.62 -0.77 -7.59
N ILE A 56 5.50 -0.54 -8.27
CA ILE A 56 4.22 -0.26 -7.62
C ILE A 56 3.51 -1.60 -7.46
N ASP A 57 3.15 -1.94 -6.23
CA ASP A 57 2.42 -3.15 -5.92
C ASP A 57 0.96 -3.03 -6.41
N LYS A 58 0.37 -4.18 -6.75
CA LYS A 58 -1.05 -4.21 -7.14
C LYS A 58 -1.95 -3.92 -5.95
N TYR A 59 -2.98 -3.13 -6.18
CA TYR A 59 -4.00 -2.80 -5.19
C TYR A 59 -5.27 -3.63 -5.42
N PHE A 60 -5.69 -4.36 -4.39
CA PHE A 60 -6.85 -5.27 -4.46
C PHE A 60 -8.12 -4.75 -3.79
N GLY A 61 -8.08 -3.55 -3.19
CA GLY A 61 -9.22 -2.95 -2.50
C GLY A 61 -9.16 -2.94 -0.97
N ASP A 62 -8.01 -3.19 -0.32
CA ASP A 62 -7.87 -3.01 1.13
C ASP A 62 -7.88 -1.50 1.46
N PRO A 63 -8.85 -0.98 2.22
CA PRO A 63 -8.90 0.43 2.58
C PRO A 63 -7.63 0.91 3.31
N CYS A 64 -7.00 0.05 4.12
CA CYS A 64 -5.79 0.42 4.87
C CYS A 64 -4.56 0.65 3.98
N LEU A 65 -4.55 0.08 2.77
CA LEU A 65 -3.44 0.20 1.82
C LEU A 65 -3.71 1.27 0.76
N TRP A 66 -4.91 1.85 0.73
CA TRP A 66 -5.31 2.82 -0.28
C TRP A 66 -4.36 4.02 -0.33
N LEU A 67 -4.08 4.64 0.83
CA LEU A 67 -3.25 5.83 0.90
C LEU A 67 -1.82 5.57 0.41
N GLU A 68 -1.24 4.42 0.76
CA GLU A 68 0.10 4.04 0.31
C GLU A 68 0.12 3.82 -1.21
N PHE A 69 -0.85 3.07 -1.72
CA PHE A 69 -0.98 2.82 -3.16
C PHE A 69 -1.17 4.12 -3.93
N TRP A 70 -2.12 4.96 -3.51
CA TRP A 70 -2.45 6.22 -4.18
C TRP A 70 -1.25 7.15 -4.22
N ASN A 71 -0.51 7.30 -3.12
CA ASN A 71 0.71 8.11 -3.10
C ASN A 71 1.80 7.59 -4.05
N LYS A 72 2.01 6.26 -4.12
CA LYS A 72 2.97 5.66 -5.06
C LYS A 72 2.53 5.86 -6.52
N PHE A 73 1.26 5.59 -6.82
CA PHE A 73 0.67 5.78 -8.15
C PHE A 73 0.73 7.24 -8.58
N GLN A 74 0.31 8.16 -7.70
CA GLN A 74 0.23 9.57 -8.01
C GLN A 74 1.60 10.15 -8.34
N ASN A 75 2.62 9.81 -7.54
CA ASN A 75 3.98 10.33 -7.73
C ASN A 75 4.70 9.70 -8.93
N SER A 76 4.39 8.46 -9.28
CA SER A 76 5.12 7.72 -10.32
C SER A 76 4.46 7.79 -11.70
N ILE A 77 3.12 7.89 -11.74
CA ILE A 77 2.32 7.78 -12.97
C ILE A 77 1.45 9.03 -13.17
N ASP A 78 0.62 9.41 -12.20
CA ASP A 78 -0.37 10.49 -12.39
C ASP A 78 0.29 11.84 -12.66
N LYS A 79 1.29 12.21 -11.85
CA LYS A 79 2.07 13.45 -11.99
C LYS A 79 3.11 13.42 -13.12
N ASN A 80 3.30 12.28 -13.78
CA ASN A 80 4.26 12.18 -14.86
C ASN A 80 3.68 12.82 -16.14
N GLU A 81 4.26 13.93 -16.57
CA GLU A 81 3.84 14.68 -17.77
C GLU A 81 4.25 14.00 -19.08
N THR A 82 5.17 13.04 -19.04
CA THR A 82 5.63 12.31 -20.23
C THR A 82 4.67 11.22 -20.70
N LEU A 83 3.68 10.85 -19.87
CA LEU A 83 2.69 9.82 -20.18
C LEU A 83 1.37 10.44 -20.61
N THR A 84 0.74 9.88 -21.64
CA THR A 84 -0.62 10.25 -22.04
C THR A 84 -1.64 9.74 -21.03
N LYS A 85 -2.86 10.31 -21.00
CA LYS A 85 -3.92 9.83 -20.11
C LYS A 85 -4.32 8.39 -20.44
N VAL A 86 -4.36 8.00 -21.72
CA VAL A 86 -4.56 6.60 -22.13
C VAL A 86 -3.50 5.67 -21.54
N ASP A 87 -2.22 6.05 -21.61
CA ASP A 87 -1.12 5.24 -21.05
C ASP A 87 -1.24 5.13 -19.53
N LYS A 88 -1.49 6.25 -18.84
CA LYS A 88 -1.75 6.28 -17.39
C LYS A 88 -2.90 5.37 -17.02
N PHE A 89 -3.96 5.35 -17.83
CA PHE A 89 -5.11 4.49 -17.58
C PHE A 89 -4.78 3.01 -17.77
N SER A 90 -4.00 2.68 -18.81
CA SER A 90 -3.50 1.32 -19.01
C SER A 90 -2.69 0.82 -17.81
N TYR A 91 -1.78 1.66 -17.29
CA TYR A 91 -1.04 1.35 -16.06
C TYR A 91 -1.96 1.19 -14.86
N LEU A 92 -2.92 2.11 -14.66
CA LEU A 92 -3.89 2.04 -13.58
C LEU A 92 -4.65 0.71 -13.61
N LYS A 93 -5.20 0.30 -14.76
CA LYS A 93 -5.90 -1.00 -14.89
C LYS A 93 -4.99 -2.18 -14.59
N SER A 94 -3.71 -2.12 -14.97
CA SER A 94 -2.75 -3.20 -14.70
C SER A 94 -2.40 -3.35 -13.21
N LEU A 95 -2.44 -2.24 -12.47
CA LEU A 95 -2.11 -2.14 -11.05
C LEU A 95 -3.31 -2.39 -10.13
N LEU A 96 -4.53 -2.43 -10.67
CA LEU A 96 -5.74 -2.73 -9.91
C LEU A 96 -6.13 -4.21 -10.08
N GLY A 97 -6.50 -4.83 -8.97
CA GLY A 97 -6.99 -6.20 -8.92
C GLY A 97 -8.21 -6.34 -8.01
N GLY A 98 -8.82 -7.52 -8.01
CA GLY A 98 -9.92 -7.84 -7.10
C GLY A 98 -11.06 -6.82 -7.15
N VAL A 99 -11.46 -6.31 -5.98
CA VAL A 99 -12.58 -5.37 -5.85
C VAL A 99 -12.26 -4.03 -6.53
N ALA A 100 -11.00 -3.58 -6.45
CA ALA A 100 -10.58 -2.32 -7.07
C ALA A 100 -10.51 -2.42 -8.60
N GLY A 101 -10.12 -3.57 -9.15
CA GLY A 101 -10.16 -3.81 -10.59
C GLY A 101 -11.59 -3.81 -11.15
N ASN A 102 -12.55 -4.41 -10.41
CA ASN A 102 -13.95 -4.46 -10.81
C ASN A 102 -14.58 -3.07 -10.98
N VAL A 103 -14.11 -2.08 -10.22
CA VAL A 103 -14.56 -0.68 -10.30
C VAL A 103 -14.30 -0.08 -11.68
N VAL A 104 -13.15 -0.40 -12.27
CA VAL A 104 -12.69 0.21 -13.54
C VAL A 104 -12.90 -0.69 -14.75
N ASN A 105 -13.42 -1.90 -14.56
CA ASN A 105 -13.50 -2.91 -15.63
C ASN A 105 -14.48 -2.51 -16.75
N GLY A 106 -15.50 -1.70 -16.45
CA GLY A 106 -16.49 -1.22 -17.42
C GLY A 106 -16.04 -0.05 -18.29
N PHE A 107 -14.89 0.56 -18.01
CA PHE A 107 -14.39 1.73 -18.76
C PHE A 107 -13.49 1.31 -19.92
N THR A 108 -13.71 1.91 -21.09
CA THR A 108 -12.82 1.81 -22.25
C THR A 108 -11.62 2.73 -22.09
N LEU A 109 -10.47 2.35 -22.66
CA LEU A 109 -9.25 3.16 -22.63
C LEU A 109 -9.45 4.45 -23.44
N SER A 110 -9.79 5.54 -22.75
CA SER A 110 -10.00 6.88 -23.29
C SER A 110 -9.58 7.91 -22.24
N ASP A 111 -9.24 9.11 -22.68
CA ASP A 111 -8.82 10.23 -21.82
C ASP A 111 -9.93 10.63 -20.84
N ASP A 112 -11.16 10.78 -21.30
CA ASP A 112 -12.31 11.12 -20.43
C ASP A 112 -12.57 10.03 -19.39
N ASN A 113 -12.38 8.77 -19.78
CA ASN A 113 -12.59 7.64 -18.90
C ASN A 113 -11.49 7.48 -17.85
N TYR A 114 -10.29 7.97 -18.10
CA TYR A 114 -9.23 8.01 -17.09
C TYR A 114 -9.66 8.90 -15.91
N ASP A 115 -10.11 10.12 -16.19
CA ASP A 115 -10.52 11.08 -15.17
C ASP A 115 -11.74 10.54 -14.39
N ASN A 116 -12.72 9.99 -15.11
CA ASN A 116 -13.90 9.36 -14.49
C ASN A 116 -13.53 8.14 -13.62
N ALA A 117 -12.60 7.29 -14.07
CA ALA A 117 -12.15 6.14 -13.31
C ALA A 117 -11.43 6.57 -12.01
N LEU A 118 -10.62 7.63 -12.06
CA LEU A 118 -9.96 8.18 -10.87
C LEU A 118 -10.95 8.72 -9.85
N ILE A 119 -11.94 9.49 -10.30
CA ILE A 119 -12.99 10.04 -9.42
C ILE A 119 -13.71 8.90 -8.71
N LEU A 120 -14.12 7.87 -9.46
CA LEU A 120 -14.89 6.75 -8.89
C LEU A 120 -14.05 5.92 -7.91
N LEU A 121 -12.76 5.70 -8.20
CA LEU A 121 -11.85 5.02 -7.27
C LEU A 121 -11.69 5.80 -5.97
N LYS A 122 -11.50 7.12 -6.07
CA LYS A 122 -11.39 8.01 -4.91
C LYS A 122 -12.67 8.02 -4.08
N GLU A 123 -13.82 8.19 -4.70
CA GLU A 123 -15.13 8.16 -4.02
C GLU A 123 -15.33 6.84 -3.25
N ARG A 124 -14.87 5.72 -3.82
CA ARG A 124 -15.05 4.41 -3.19
C ARG A 124 -14.03 4.12 -2.08
N PHE A 125 -12.76 4.47 -2.26
CA PHE A 125 -11.65 4.03 -1.40
C PHE A 125 -10.97 5.16 -0.60
N GLU A 126 -11.10 6.42 -1.01
CA GLU A 126 -10.52 7.59 -0.32
C GLU A 126 -11.40 8.09 0.83
N ARG A 127 -12.59 7.51 1.06
CA ARG A 127 -13.43 7.85 2.20
C ARG A 127 -12.72 7.55 3.51
N GLU A 128 -12.29 8.62 4.19
CA GLU A 128 -11.58 8.57 5.46
C GLU A 128 -12.31 7.69 6.48
N GLU A 129 -13.64 7.78 6.55
CA GLU A 129 -14.45 6.96 7.44
C GLU A 129 -14.26 5.46 7.24
N ILE A 130 -14.16 4.99 5.98
CA ILE A 130 -13.92 3.57 5.71
C ILE A 130 -12.52 3.17 6.16
N VAL A 131 -11.52 4.00 5.84
CA VAL A 131 -10.12 3.71 6.19
C VAL A 131 -9.95 3.68 7.71
N VAL A 132 -10.51 4.66 8.41
CA VAL A 132 -10.56 4.72 9.88
C VAL A 132 -11.27 3.49 10.43
N ASN A 133 -12.47 3.17 9.95
CA ASN A 133 -13.21 2.00 10.43
C ASN A 133 -12.47 0.68 10.17
N ALA A 134 -11.75 0.56 9.04
CA ALA A 134 -10.92 -0.60 8.75
C ALA A 134 -9.77 -0.76 9.75
N HIS A 135 -9.08 0.34 10.11
CA HIS A 135 -8.05 0.32 11.15
C HIS A 135 -8.61 0.01 12.55
N MET A 136 -9.77 0.59 12.90
CA MET A 136 -10.47 0.29 14.17
C MET A 136 -10.90 -1.18 14.23
N SER A 137 -11.45 -1.71 13.14
CA SER A 137 -11.87 -3.11 13.01
C SER A 137 -10.68 -4.06 13.14
N LYS A 138 -9.52 -3.71 12.56
CA LYS A 138 -8.28 -4.49 12.74
C LYS A 138 -7.84 -4.52 14.20
N LEU A 139 -8.01 -3.43 14.97
CA LEU A 139 -7.72 -3.40 16.42
C LEU A 139 -8.70 -4.23 17.24
N LEU A 140 -9.99 -4.22 16.88
CA LEU A 140 -11.04 -4.95 17.60
C LEU A 140 -10.97 -6.47 17.38
N ASN A 141 -10.52 -6.90 16.19
CA ASN A 141 -10.47 -8.31 15.79
C ASN A 141 -9.08 -8.95 15.99
N LEU A 142 -8.26 -8.41 16.89
CA LEU A 142 -6.95 -9.00 17.20
C LEU A 142 -7.10 -10.29 18.01
N TYR A 143 -6.23 -11.25 17.74
CA TYR A 143 -6.21 -12.52 18.47
C TYR A 143 -5.63 -12.33 19.89
N PRO A 144 -6.29 -12.88 20.92
CA PRO A 144 -5.80 -12.79 22.29
C PRO A 144 -4.54 -13.66 22.47
N VAL A 145 -3.58 -13.12 23.23
CA VAL A 145 -2.40 -13.85 23.69
C VAL A 145 -2.60 -14.06 25.19
N LYS A 146 -2.89 -15.30 25.60
CA LYS A 146 -3.18 -15.62 27.01
C LYS A 146 -1.98 -16.10 27.81
N ASP A 147 -0.94 -16.57 27.12
CA ASP A 147 0.30 -17.03 27.73
C ASP A 147 1.31 -15.89 27.84
N SER A 148 1.72 -15.59 29.07
CA SER A 148 2.70 -14.55 29.42
C SER A 148 4.12 -14.89 28.97
N ASN A 149 4.40 -16.17 28.73
CA ASN A 149 5.68 -16.64 28.20
C ASN A 149 5.75 -16.55 26.68
N ASN A 150 4.61 -16.33 26.00
CA ASN A 150 4.58 -16.13 24.55
C ASN A 150 5.01 -14.70 24.17
N ILE A 151 6.29 -14.41 24.38
CA ILE A 151 6.90 -13.10 24.11
C ILE A 151 6.77 -12.73 22.63
N ILE A 152 6.86 -13.70 21.73
CA ILE A 152 6.72 -13.51 20.28
C ILE A 152 5.31 -13.05 19.92
N GLY A 153 4.29 -13.71 20.46
CA GLY A 153 2.89 -13.35 20.28
C GLY A 153 2.57 -11.97 20.84
N LEU A 154 3.06 -11.69 22.06
CA LEU A 154 2.90 -10.37 22.71
C LEU A 154 3.55 -9.26 21.89
N ARG A 155 4.74 -9.49 21.35
CA ARG A 155 5.43 -8.52 20.49
C ARG A 155 4.68 -8.30 19.18
N LYS A 156 4.23 -9.35 18.51
CA LYS A 156 3.39 -9.24 17.30
C LYS A 156 2.12 -8.44 17.58
N LEU A 157 1.41 -8.75 18.66
CA LEU A 157 0.21 -8.02 19.08
C LEU A 157 0.51 -6.53 19.27
N PHE A 158 1.61 -6.21 19.97
CA PHE A 158 2.04 -4.84 20.17
C PHE A 158 2.35 -4.11 18.86
N ASP A 159 3.12 -4.75 17.99
CA ASP A 159 3.54 -4.17 16.71
C ASP A 159 2.30 -3.86 15.85
N ILE A 160 1.34 -4.78 15.78
CA ILE A 160 0.08 -4.58 15.06
C ILE A 160 -0.70 -3.40 15.68
N CYS A 161 -0.91 -3.38 17.00
CA CYS A 161 -1.57 -2.27 17.69
C CYS A 161 -0.92 -0.92 17.37
N LYS A 162 0.42 -0.87 17.42
CA LYS A 162 1.18 0.34 17.12
C LYS A 162 1.04 0.79 15.68
N ILE A 163 1.03 -0.14 14.73
CA ILE A 163 0.84 0.18 13.31
C ILE A 163 -0.54 0.81 13.13
N GLN A 164 -1.60 0.18 13.64
CA GLN A 164 -2.95 0.72 13.47
C GLN A 164 -3.13 2.08 14.15
N ILE A 165 -2.58 2.28 15.35
CA ILE A 165 -2.65 3.58 16.04
C ILE A 165 -1.94 4.68 15.23
N ARG A 166 -0.75 4.41 14.68
CA ARG A 166 -0.03 5.38 13.85
C ARG A 166 -0.79 5.72 12.57
N SER A 167 -1.43 4.72 11.95
CA SER A 167 -2.28 4.95 10.79
C SER A 167 -3.48 5.83 11.15
N LEU A 168 -4.16 5.57 12.28
CA LEU A 168 -5.25 6.41 12.78
C LEU A 168 -4.79 7.84 13.09
N GLU A 169 -3.62 8.01 13.71
CA GLU A 169 -3.03 9.33 13.98
C GLU A 169 -2.68 10.08 12.69
N SER A 170 -2.21 9.37 11.65
CA SER A 170 -1.94 9.97 10.33
C SER A 170 -3.21 10.41 9.59
N LEU A 171 -4.36 9.80 9.92
CA LEU A 171 -5.70 10.19 9.45
C LEU A 171 -6.35 11.23 10.37
N ASN A 172 -5.56 11.88 11.23
CA ASN A 172 -6.01 12.93 12.16
C ASN A 172 -7.07 12.49 13.18
N VAL A 173 -7.21 11.18 13.43
CA VAL A 173 -8.10 10.64 14.45
C VAL A 173 -7.50 10.89 15.83
N THR A 174 -8.29 11.52 16.71
CA THR A 174 -7.81 11.85 18.05
C THR A 174 -7.82 10.66 19.00
N PHE A 175 -6.95 10.69 20.02
CA PHE A 175 -6.94 9.70 21.09
C PHE A 175 -8.29 9.54 21.80
N GLY A 176 -9.11 10.59 21.87
CA GLY A 176 -10.47 10.46 22.43
C GLY A 176 -11.30 9.41 21.69
N THR A 177 -11.09 9.29 20.38
CA THR A 177 -11.84 8.41 19.49
C THR A 177 -11.35 6.97 19.51
N TYR A 178 -10.06 6.65 19.69
CA TYR A 178 -9.62 5.24 19.83
C TYR A 178 -9.26 4.85 21.26
N GLY A 179 -9.25 5.80 22.20
CA GLY A 179 -8.91 5.56 23.60
C GLY A 179 -9.86 4.58 24.28
N HIS A 180 -11.12 4.54 23.85
CA HIS A 180 -12.09 3.55 24.32
C HIS A 180 -11.74 2.11 23.91
N LEU A 181 -10.88 1.91 22.91
CA LEU A 181 -10.37 0.59 22.51
C LEU A 181 -9.32 0.04 23.48
N LEU A 182 -8.82 0.84 24.42
CA LEU A 182 -7.87 0.37 25.42
C LEU A 182 -8.42 -0.83 26.22
N GLN A 183 -9.69 -0.75 26.64
CA GLN A 183 -10.31 -1.81 27.44
C GLN A 183 -10.41 -3.15 26.70
N PRO A 184 -10.95 -3.22 25.47
CA PRO A 184 -10.94 -4.48 24.72
C PRO A 184 -9.52 -4.96 24.42
N ILE A 185 -8.56 -4.07 24.13
CA ILE A 185 -7.16 -4.46 23.89
C ILE A 185 -6.50 -5.05 25.15
N LEU A 186 -6.79 -4.52 26.35
CA LEU A 186 -6.29 -5.09 27.60
C LEU A 186 -6.79 -6.52 27.83
N LYS A 187 -8.03 -6.84 27.42
CA LYS A 187 -8.58 -8.21 27.50
C LYS A 187 -7.86 -9.21 26.58
N LEU A 188 -7.11 -8.73 25.59
CA LEU A 188 -6.31 -9.58 24.70
C LEU A 188 -5.00 -10.03 25.35
N LEU A 189 -4.60 -9.42 26.45
CA LEU A 189 -3.35 -9.72 27.15
C LEU A 189 -3.54 -10.81 28.22
N PRO A 190 -2.44 -11.46 28.65
CA PRO A 190 -2.41 -12.31 29.83
C PRO A 190 -2.76 -11.53 31.10
N GLU A 191 -3.43 -12.19 32.04
CA GLU A 191 -4.03 -11.54 33.22
C GLU A 191 -2.99 -10.92 34.15
N ASP A 192 -1.85 -11.58 34.36
CA ASP A 192 -0.71 -11.08 35.11
C ASP A 192 -0.19 -9.73 34.56
N LEU A 193 -0.08 -9.60 33.23
CA LEU A 193 0.34 -8.36 32.59
C LEU A 193 -0.70 -7.24 32.77
N VAL A 194 -1.99 -7.58 32.73
CA VAL A 194 -3.08 -6.63 32.98
C VAL A 194 -3.08 -6.16 34.44
N LEU A 195 -2.89 -7.08 35.39
CA LEU A 195 -2.78 -6.76 36.81
C LEU A 195 -1.58 -5.87 37.10
N ASP A 196 -0.42 -6.14 36.49
CA ASP A 196 0.77 -5.30 36.61
C ASP A 196 0.58 -3.92 36.02
N PHE A 197 -0.10 -3.82 34.88
CA PHE A 197 -0.49 -2.54 34.30
C PHE A 197 -1.41 -1.77 35.24
N ASN A 198 -2.48 -2.39 35.74
CA ASN A 198 -3.44 -1.76 36.65
C ASN A 198 -2.78 -1.28 37.94
N ARG A 199 -1.91 -2.10 38.55
CA ARG A 199 -1.11 -1.74 39.74
C ARG A 199 -0.25 -0.50 39.49
N LYS A 200 0.43 -0.43 38.34
CA LYS A 200 1.25 0.73 37.95
C LYS A 200 0.43 1.98 37.65
N GLN A 201 -0.79 1.83 37.11
CA GLN A 201 -1.68 2.96 36.83
C GLN A 201 -2.29 3.55 38.11
N LEU A 202 -2.58 2.71 39.12
CA LEU A 202 -3.05 3.16 40.43
C LEU A 202 -1.96 3.96 41.19
N GLY A 203 -0.68 3.57 41.06
CA GLY A 203 0.44 4.33 41.63
C GLY A 203 0.67 5.73 41.01
N LYS A 204 0.17 5.97 39.79
CA LYS A 204 0.33 7.25 39.08
C LYS A 204 -0.79 8.26 39.35
N LYS A 205 -1.87 7.88 40.04
CA LYS A 205 -2.98 8.79 40.40
C LYS A 205 -2.57 10.00 41.27
N ARG A 206 -1.31 10.09 41.73
CA ARG A 206 -0.78 11.23 42.50
C ARG A 206 -0.08 12.33 41.69
N ARG A 207 0.08 12.21 40.37
CA ARG A 207 0.66 13.30 39.54
C ARG A 207 -0.30 13.66 38.40
N LYS A 208 -0.82 14.89 38.49
CA LYS A 208 -1.70 15.54 37.50
C LYS A 208 -1.14 15.40 36.08
N TYR A 209 -2.05 15.38 35.11
CA TYR A 209 -1.83 15.27 33.66
C TYR A 209 -1.48 13.88 33.13
N ILE A 210 -2.56 13.16 32.84
CA ILE A 210 -2.61 12.03 31.91
C ILE A 210 -2.22 12.59 30.53
N ARG A 211 -0.93 12.57 30.21
CA ARG A 211 -0.45 12.78 28.84
C ARG A 211 0.19 11.49 28.35
N CYS A 212 -0.38 11.01 27.26
CA CYS A 212 0.22 10.14 26.25
C CYS A 212 0.38 8.65 26.60
N ASN A 213 -0.04 7.81 25.66
CA ASN A 213 0.42 6.43 25.47
C ASN A 213 -0.19 5.35 26.38
N GLY A 214 -1.50 5.22 26.52
CA GLY A 214 -2.09 4.08 27.25
C GLY A 214 -1.62 2.71 26.71
N ILE A 215 -1.78 2.48 25.40
CA ILE A 215 -1.38 1.23 24.74
C ILE A 215 0.15 1.14 24.57
N VAL A 216 0.80 2.26 24.25
CA VAL A 216 2.27 2.31 24.06
C VAL A 216 3.03 2.21 25.40
N ALA A 217 2.44 2.62 26.54
CA ALA A 217 3.02 2.49 27.87
C ALA A 217 2.95 1.05 28.42
N ILE A 218 1.97 0.24 27.99
CA ILE A 218 1.92 -1.19 28.33
C ILE A 218 3.22 -1.88 27.91
N PHE A 219 3.76 -1.54 26.73
CA PHE A 219 4.90 -2.23 26.13
C PHE A 219 6.22 -1.44 26.16
N LYS A 220 6.21 -0.12 26.40
CA LYS A 220 7.45 0.68 26.57
C LYS A 220 8.33 0.21 27.74
N ASN A 221 7.78 -0.53 28.70
CA ASN A 221 8.48 -0.96 29.91
C ASN A 221 9.26 -2.29 29.80
N ARG A 222 9.36 -2.92 28.62
CA ARG A 222 10.19 -4.13 28.43
C ARG A 222 11.41 -3.98 27.52
N ASN A 223 11.70 -2.78 26.96
CA ASN A 223 12.97 -2.50 26.27
C ASN A 223 14.16 -2.23 27.23
N ARG A 224 14.05 -2.66 28.49
CA ARG A 224 15.14 -2.73 29.48
C ARG A 224 15.09 -4.10 30.17
N MET A 225 15.57 -5.12 29.47
CA MET A 225 16.22 -6.31 30.04
C MET A 225 17.21 -6.80 28.96
N PRO A 226 18.38 -7.32 29.37
CA PRO A 226 19.59 -7.43 28.54
C PRO A 226 19.41 -8.26 27.27
#